data_AF-A0A348TVY2-F1
#
_entry.id   AF-A0A348TVY2-F1
#
_cell.length_a   1.000
_cell.length_b   1.000
_cell.length_c   1.000
_cell.angle_alpha   90.00
_cell.angle_beta   90.00
_cell.angle_gamma   90.00
#
_symmetry.space_group_name_H-M   'P 1'
#
loop_
_entity.id
_entity.type
_entity.pdbx_description
1 polymer ?
#
loop_
_entity_poly.entity_id
_entity_poly.type
_entity_poly.pdbx_seq_one_letter_code
_entity_poly.pdbx_strand_id
1 'polypeptide(L)'
;NNAVLRLKSMLPLNPDMTVFVLVRDPLQHAFSLMKQHQKFEKEQTGDPFILEYMNWLGHHEFGLGQLPFNLSGSAPQHTDRGQLNYWLERWIDYYNYAKTISNIQFIAYEDFVARPKEVLERISTATG
;
A
#
# COMPACT_ATOMS: atom_id res chain seq x y z
N ASN A 1 -3.05 -7.79 -1.40
CA ASN A 1 -2.66 -6.42 -1.01
C ASN A 1 -2.84 -6.15 0.50
N ASN A 2 -2.73 -7.18 1.36
CA ASN A 2 -3.13 -7.07 2.78
C ASN A 2 -2.00 -7.55 3.70
N ALA A 3 -0.77 -7.66 3.18
CA ALA A 3 0.34 -8.26 3.90
C ALA A 3 0.64 -7.51 5.21
N VAL A 4 0.62 -6.17 5.18
CA VAL A 4 0.88 -5.32 6.36
C VAL A 4 -0.02 -5.67 7.55
N LEU A 5 -1.28 -6.06 7.31
CA LEU A 5 -2.24 -6.45 8.35
C LEU A 5 -1.84 -7.74 9.08
N ARG A 6 -1.05 -8.58 8.44
CA ARG A 6 -0.66 -9.91 8.94
C ARG A 6 0.72 -9.91 9.55
N LEU A 7 1.55 -8.90 9.28
CA LEU A 7 2.94 -8.87 9.74
C LEU A 7 3.06 -8.94 11.27
N LYS A 8 2.17 -8.27 12.03
CA LYS A 8 2.19 -8.33 13.50
C LYS A 8 2.03 -9.73 14.07
N SER A 9 1.27 -10.61 13.41
CA SER A 9 1.09 -12.01 13.82
C SER A 9 2.10 -12.96 13.16
N MET A 10 2.57 -12.64 11.95
CA MET A 10 3.52 -13.48 11.21
C MET A 10 4.95 -13.35 11.72
N LEU A 11 5.43 -12.15 12.01
CA LEU A 11 6.83 -11.91 12.38
C LEU A 11 7.27 -12.68 13.65
N PRO A 12 6.47 -12.76 14.73
CA PRO A 12 6.84 -13.56 15.90
C PRO A 12 6.98 -15.06 15.62
N LEU A 13 6.29 -15.57 14.59
CA LEU A 13 6.32 -16.99 14.20
C LEU A 13 7.44 -17.30 13.19
N ASN A 14 8.09 -16.28 12.64
CA ASN A 14 9.10 -16.41 11.59
C ASN A 14 10.31 -15.53 11.96
N PRO A 15 11.13 -15.94 12.95
CA PRO A 15 12.19 -15.09 13.50
C PRO A 15 13.27 -14.71 12.46
N ASP A 16 13.46 -15.53 11.43
CA ASP A 16 14.42 -15.29 10.35
C ASP A 16 13.83 -14.42 9.21
N MET A 17 12.54 -14.09 9.27
CA MET A 17 11.89 -13.28 8.24
C MET A 17 12.27 -11.81 8.38
N THR A 18 12.97 -11.28 7.38
CA THR A 18 13.24 -9.84 7.26
C THR A 18 12.25 -9.21 6.29
N VAL A 19 11.63 -8.10 6.70
CA VAL A 19 10.63 -7.40 5.88
C VAL A 19 11.12 -6.02 5.50
N PHE A 20 11.19 -5.78 4.19
CA PHE A 20 11.48 -4.47 3.63
C PHE A 20 10.22 -3.87 3.00
N VAL A 21 9.89 -2.64 3.37
CA VAL A 21 8.73 -1.91 2.87
C VAL A 21 9.20 -0.71 2.08
N LEU A 22 8.85 -0.66 0.79
CA LEU A 22 9.10 0.52 -0.03
C LEU A 22 8.21 1.68 0.43
N VAL A 23 8.81 2.85 0.58
CA VAL A 23 8.14 4.12 0.80
C VAL A 23 8.55 5.08 -0.32
N ARG A 24 7.58 5.80 -0.87
CA ARG A 24 7.78 6.77 -1.95
C ARG A 24 7.31 8.14 -1.47
N ASP A 25 7.76 9.21 -2.13
CA ASP A 25 7.19 10.56 -1.97
C ASP A 25 5.65 10.51 -1.80
N PRO A 26 5.12 11.08 -0.70
CA PRO A 26 3.71 10.90 -0.35
C PRO A 26 2.75 11.42 -1.41
N LEU A 27 3.05 12.59 -2.00
CA LEU A 27 2.17 13.22 -2.97
C LEU A 27 2.19 12.46 -4.30
N GLN A 28 3.36 12.04 -4.76
CA GLN A 28 3.48 11.21 -5.96
C GLN A 28 2.77 9.87 -5.79
N HIS A 29 2.94 9.21 -4.63
CA HIS A 29 2.31 7.92 -4.38
C HIS A 29 0.79 8.08 -4.29
N ALA A 30 0.28 9.03 -3.51
CA ALA A 30 -1.15 9.32 -3.39
C ALA A 30 -1.78 9.66 -4.75
N PHE A 31 -1.11 10.48 -5.57
CA PHE A 31 -1.60 10.79 -6.91
C PHE A 31 -1.65 9.55 -7.81
N SER A 32 -0.62 8.69 -7.77
CA SER A 32 -0.61 7.43 -8.52
C SER A 32 -1.77 6.51 -8.13
N LEU A 33 -2.08 6.41 -6.83
CA LEU A 33 -3.20 5.62 -6.33
C LEU A 33 -4.55 6.19 -6.81
N MET A 34 -4.71 7.51 -6.75
CA MET A 34 -5.90 8.21 -7.26
C MET A 34 -6.11 7.95 -8.76
N LYS A 35 -5.05 8.04 -9.56
CA LYS A 35 -5.12 7.75 -11.00
C LYS A 35 -5.50 6.30 -11.26
N GLN A 36 -4.97 5.35 -10.48
CA GLN A 36 -5.33 3.95 -10.59
C GLN A 36 -6.80 3.71 -10.26
N HIS A 37 -7.32 4.36 -9.20
CA HIS A 37 -8.73 4.30 -8.85
C HIS A 37 -9.65 4.79 -9.96
N GLN A 38 -9.41 6.00 -10.47
CA GLN A 38 -10.19 6.58 -11.57
C GLN A 38 -10.16 5.72 -12.83
N LYS A 39 -9.02 5.08 -13.12
CA LYS A 39 -8.89 4.14 -14.23
C LYS A 39 -9.82 2.94 -14.04
N PHE A 40 -9.79 2.31 -12.86
CA PHE A 40 -10.66 1.17 -12.56
C PHE A 40 -12.14 1.56 -12.50
N GLU A 41 -12.49 2.73 -11.96
CA GLU A 41 -13.88 3.22 -12.02
C GLU A 41 -14.36 3.32 -13.47
N LYS A 42 -13.54 3.88 -14.37
CA LYS A 42 -13.87 3.98 -15.79
C LYS A 42 -14.04 2.61 -16.45
N GLU A 43 -13.10 1.69 -16.21
CA GLU A 43 -13.12 0.34 -16.78
C GLU A 43 -14.35 -0.45 -16.28
N GLN A 44 -14.61 -0.43 -14.98
CA GLN A 44 -15.75 -1.10 -14.37
C GLN A 44 -17.10 -0.47 -14.75
N THR A 45 -17.14 0.84 -15.01
CA THR A 45 -18.35 1.49 -15.55
C THR A 45 -18.59 1.08 -17.01
N GLY A 46 -17.52 0.92 -17.80
CA GLY A 46 -17.60 0.51 -19.21
C GLY A 46 -17.93 -0.97 -19.38
N ASP A 47 -17.48 -1.82 -18.47
CA ASP A 47 -17.76 -3.25 -18.42
C ASP A 47 -17.96 -3.72 -16.97
N PRO A 48 -19.23 -3.85 -16.52
CA PRO A 48 -19.57 -4.28 -15.17
C PRO A 48 -19.02 -5.66 -14.77
N PHE A 49 -18.71 -6.54 -15.74
CA PHE A 49 -18.11 -7.83 -15.45
C PHE A 49 -16.74 -7.68 -14.77
N ILE A 50 -15.99 -6.61 -15.05
CA ILE A 50 -14.70 -6.34 -14.41
C ILE A 50 -14.89 -6.16 -12.89
N LEU A 51 -15.94 -5.44 -12.47
CA LEU A 51 -16.24 -5.26 -11.05
C LEU A 51 -16.62 -6.59 -10.39
N GLU A 52 -17.49 -7.37 -11.02
CA GLU A 52 -17.92 -8.67 -10.52
C GLU A 52 -16.74 -9.64 -10.38
N TYR A 53 -15.90 -9.73 -11.41
CA TYR A 53 -14.70 -10.56 -11.41
C TYR A 53 -13.70 -10.15 -10.32
N MET A 54 -13.42 -8.84 -10.18
CA MET A 54 -12.53 -8.35 -9.13
C MET A 54 -13.09 -8.65 -7.73
N ASN A 55 -14.40 -8.51 -7.53
CA ASN A 55 -15.04 -8.85 -6.27
C ASN A 55 -14.91 -10.36 -5.95
N TRP A 56 -15.06 -11.25 -6.93
CA TRP A 56 -14.85 -12.69 -6.72
C TRP A 56 -13.41 -13.04 -6.33
N LEU A 57 -12.43 -12.31 -6.87
CA LEU A 57 -11.03 -12.47 -6.50
C LEU A 57 -10.66 -11.79 -5.17
N GLY A 58 -11.56 -10.99 -4.59
CA GLY A 58 -11.30 -10.22 -3.38
C GLY A 58 -10.40 -8.99 -3.59
N HIS A 59 -10.37 -8.45 -4.82
CA HIS A 59 -9.64 -7.24 -5.16
C HIS A 59 -10.51 -5.99 -4.90
N HIS A 60 -10.32 -5.39 -3.73
CA HIS A 60 -11.08 -4.23 -3.26
C HIS A 60 -10.24 -2.96 -3.13
N GLU A 61 -9.13 -2.86 -3.85
CA GLU A 61 -8.16 -1.80 -3.58
C GLU A 61 -8.46 -0.52 -4.38
N PHE A 62 -9.17 -0.65 -5.51
CA PHE A 62 -9.47 0.42 -6.45
C PHE A 62 -10.85 0.25 -7.10
N GLY A 63 -11.34 1.32 -7.74
CA GLY A 63 -12.60 1.31 -8.47
C GLY A 63 -13.85 1.38 -7.60
N LEU A 64 -14.98 1.08 -8.21
CA LEU A 64 -16.32 1.08 -7.62
C LEU A 64 -16.43 0.11 -6.43
N GLY A 65 -15.73 -1.04 -6.50
CA GLY A 65 -15.69 -2.07 -5.46
C GLY A 65 -14.72 -1.81 -4.31
N GLN A 66 -14.14 -0.60 -4.20
CA GLN A 66 -13.11 -0.34 -3.21
C GLN A 66 -13.61 -0.44 -1.76
N LEU A 67 -12.86 -1.17 -0.94
CA LEU A 67 -13.00 -1.28 0.52
C LEU A 67 -11.68 -0.87 1.19
N PRO A 68 -11.56 0.36 1.71
CA PRO A 68 -10.32 0.82 2.35
C PRO A 68 -10.12 0.17 3.71
N PHE A 69 -8.86 -0.02 4.11
CA PHE A 69 -8.53 -0.41 5.48
C PHE A 69 -8.74 0.76 6.44
N ASN A 70 -9.36 0.49 7.58
CA ASN A 70 -9.33 1.39 8.73
C ASN A 70 -8.17 0.99 9.66
N LEU A 71 -6.99 1.55 9.40
CA LEU A 71 -5.76 1.23 10.15
C LEU A 71 -5.55 2.13 11.37
N SER A 72 -6.08 3.35 11.34
CA SER A 72 -5.98 4.33 12.42
C SER A 72 -7.03 4.14 13.50
N GLY A 73 -8.05 3.31 13.25
CA GLY A 73 -9.20 3.13 14.14
C GLY A 73 -10.13 4.34 14.18
N SER A 74 -9.83 5.39 13.42
CA SER A 74 -10.61 6.62 13.34
C SER A 74 -11.39 6.69 12.03
N ALA A 75 -12.52 7.39 12.03
CA ALA A 75 -13.24 7.64 10.78
C ALA A 75 -12.39 8.53 9.85
N PRO A 76 -12.37 8.27 8.53
CA PRO A 76 -11.63 9.08 7.59
C PRO A 76 -12.21 10.50 7.50
N GLN A 77 -11.34 11.50 7.44
CA GLN A 77 -11.73 12.90 7.24
C GLN A 77 -12.11 13.18 5.78
N HIS A 78 -11.38 12.57 4.84
CA HIS A 78 -11.66 12.66 3.42
C HIS A 78 -12.29 11.35 2.94
N THR A 79 -13.46 11.46 2.29
CA THR A 79 -14.24 10.31 1.82
C THR A 79 -14.38 10.25 0.30
N ASP A 80 -14.12 11.35 -0.41
CA ASP A 80 -14.14 11.40 -1.87
C ASP A 80 -12.88 10.74 -2.45
N ARG A 81 -13.04 9.52 -2.96
CA ARG A 81 -12.00 8.68 -3.56
C ARG A 81 -11.44 9.26 -4.87
N GLY A 82 -12.13 10.21 -5.48
CA GLY A 82 -11.66 10.94 -6.65
C GLY A 82 -10.63 12.04 -6.33
N GLN A 83 -10.40 12.36 -5.05
CA GLN A 83 -9.55 13.47 -4.62
C GLN A 83 -8.22 13.04 -4.03
N LEU A 84 -7.18 13.84 -4.25
CA LEU A 84 -5.83 13.56 -3.77
C LEU A 84 -5.77 13.42 -2.24
N ASN A 85 -6.50 14.27 -1.50
CA ASN A 85 -6.48 14.27 -0.04
C ASN A 85 -6.96 12.95 0.56
N TYR A 86 -7.92 12.26 -0.07
CA TYR A 86 -8.33 10.92 0.34
C TYR A 86 -7.15 9.95 0.31
N TRP A 87 -6.39 9.95 -0.78
CA TRP A 87 -5.26 9.03 -0.96
C TRP A 87 -4.07 9.39 -0.10
N LEU A 88 -3.82 10.68 0.13
CA LEU A 88 -2.79 11.14 1.04
C LEU A 88 -3.12 10.73 2.48
N GLU A 89 -4.37 10.86 2.91
CA GLU A 89 -4.81 10.40 4.22
C GLU A 89 -4.62 8.89 4.38
N ARG A 90 -5.01 8.09 3.39
CA ARG A 90 -4.79 6.63 3.40
C ARG A 90 -3.31 6.25 3.39
N TRP A 91 -2.47 7.00 2.68
CA TRP A 91 -1.03 6.82 2.70
C TRP A 91 -0.49 7.08 4.12
N ILE A 92 -0.90 8.18 4.76
CA ILE A 92 -0.48 8.51 6.13
C ILE A 92 -0.91 7.41 7.11
N ASP A 93 -2.18 6.97 7.03
CA ASP A 93 -2.70 5.88 7.87
C ASP A 93 -1.89 4.59 7.69
N TYR A 94 -1.60 4.21 6.44
CA TYR A 94 -0.86 3.00 6.12
C TYR A 94 0.56 3.02 6.69
N TYR A 95 1.31 4.09 6.44
CA TYR A 95 2.69 4.16 6.91
C TYR A 95 2.79 4.42 8.41
N ASN A 96 1.84 5.13 9.03
CA ASN A 96 1.75 5.20 10.49
C ASN A 96 1.50 3.84 11.11
N TYR A 97 0.57 3.04 10.55
CA TYR A 97 0.34 1.68 11.01
C TYR A 97 1.57 0.80 10.82
N ALA A 98 2.20 0.84 9.63
CA ALA A 98 3.41 0.06 9.34
C ALA A 98 4.53 0.37 10.34
N LYS A 99 4.74 1.64 10.70
CA LYS A 99 5.74 2.04 11.71
C LYS A 99 5.51 1.43 13.10
N THR A 100 4.31 0.93 13.39
CA THR A 100 4.02 0.24 14.67
C THR A 100 4.41 -1.23 14.67
N ILE A 101 4.87 -1.76 13.55
CA ILE A 101 5.27 -3.16 13.38
C ILE A 101 6.78 -3.25 13.65
N SER A 102 7.18 -4.11 14.59
CA SER A 102 8.60 -4.36 14.84
C SER A 102 9.25 -5.09 13.66
N ASN A 103 10.57 -5.02 13.55
CA ASN A 103 11.36 -5.83 12.60
C ASN A 103 10.98 -5.63 11.12
N ILE A 104 10.47 -4.46 10.75
CA ILE A 104 10.35 -4.03 9.36
C ILE A 104 11.34 -2.88 9.09
N GLN A 105 11.89 -2.84 7.88
CA GLN A 105 12.79 -1.77 7.43
C GLN A 105 12.15 -1.03 6.25
N PHE A 106 12.26 0.30 6.25
CA PHE A 106 11.75 1.11 5.15
C PHE A 106 12.86 1.43 4.16
N ILE A 107 12.54 1.34 2.87
CA ILE A 107 13.45 1.70 1.78
C ILE A 107 12.78 2.79 0.95
N ALA A 108 13.47 3.93 0.79
CA ALA A 108 13.00 4.97 -0.12
C ALA A 108 13.03 4.43 -1.55
N TYR A 109 11.88 4.52 -2.23
CA TYR A 109 11.72 4.12 -3.63
C TYR A 109 12.69 4.89 -4.52
N GLU A 110 12.88 6.17 -4.24
CA GLU A 110 13.77 7.07 -4.96
C GLU A 110 15.23 6.60 -4.87
N ASP A 111 15.66 6.13 -3.69
CA ASP A 111 17.00 5.54 -3.52
C ASP A 111 17.15 4.25 -4.30
N PHE A 112 16.13 3.38 -4.27
CA PHE A 112 16.14 2.12 -5.02
C PHE A 112 16.22 2.36 -6.53
N VAL A 113 15.52 3.37 -7.05
CA VAL A 113 15.59 3.74 -8.47
C VAL A 113 16.94 4.36 -8.83
N ALA A 114 17.47 5.27 -8.01
CA ALA A 114 18.70 5.99 -8.31
C ALA A 114 19.95 5.10 -8.16
N ARG A 115 19.96 4.21 -7.16
CA ARG A 115 21.13 3.41 -6.76
C ARG A 115 20.73 1.96 -6.45
N PRO A 116 20.16 1.22 -7.41
CA PRO A 116 19.61 -0.11 -7.17
C PRO A 116 20.65 -1.09 -6.61
N LYS A 117 21.89 -1.06 -7.12
CA LYS A 117 22.97 -1.94 -6.66
C LYS A 117 23.31 -1.71 -5.20
N GLU A 118 23.54 -0.45 -4.80
CA GLU A 118 23.87 -0.12 -3.40
C GLU A 118 22.73 -0.50 -2.45
N VAL A 119 21.47 -0.29 -2.84
CA VAL A 119 20.33 -0.68 -2.02
C VAL A 119 20.24 -2.20 -1.89
N LEU A 120 20.45 -2.95 -2.98
CA LEU A 120 20.47 -4.41 -2.95
C LEU A 120 21.63 -4.96 -2.09
N GLU A 121 22.81 -4.35 -2.14
CA GLU A 121 23.95 -4.71 -1.29
C GLU A 121 23.63 -4.48 0.20
N ARG A 122 22.96 -3.38 0.53
CA ARG A 122 22.49 -3.12 1.90
C ARG A 122 21.44 -4.13 2.36
N ILE A 123 20.50 -4.49 1.49
CA ILE A 123 19.51 -5.55 1.77
C ILE A 123 20.23 -6.87 2.05
N SER A 124 21.15 -7.28 1.18
CA SER A 124 21.93 -8.52 1.35
C SER A 124 22.72 -8.51 2.66
N THR A 125 23.40 -7.41 2.97
CA THR A 125 24.16 -7.28 4.23
C THR A 125 23.25 -7.38 5.45
N ALA A 126 22.03 -6.84 5.38
CA ALA A 126 21.06 -6.88 6.48
C ALA A 126 20.42 -8.27 6.66
N THR A 127 20.41 -9.11 5.63
CA THR A 127 19.81 -10.46 5.66
C THR A 127 20.81 -11.59 5.90
N GLY A 128 22.12 -11.31 5.84
CA GLY A 128 23.17 -12.34 5.85
C GLY A 128 23.24 -13.11 4.53
#